data_AF-A0A854QH57-F1
#
_entry.id   AF-A0A854QH57-F1
#
_cell.length_a   1.000
_cell.length_b   1.000
_cell.length_c   1.000
_cell.angle_alpha   90.00
_cell.angle_beta   90.00
_cell.angle_gamma   90.00
#
_symmetry.space_group_name_H-M   'P 1'
#
loop_
_entity.id
_entity.type
_entity.pdbx_description
1 polymer ?
#
loop_
_entity_poly.entity_id
_entity_poly.type
_entity_poly.pdbx_seq_one_letter_code
_entity_poly.pdbx_strand_id
1 'polypeptide(L)'
;MFSIPPSVRRLVFLFLIAAPLLSIVLPVAAAPAGVDPPSKLQPRAPQPSRRMGATKRSKKIEPLKKKDYSSFLCPGGSVACPIPGDEVSPSSVEALEKSLNSLADWFKVGFECVELETELNSCGGCLALGSGQDCALIENARTTGCENGSCQVYSCFDGYVVSPDRTSCVKRGSTIPATPVTAVNVEEFVADDQLPFGQ
;
A
#
# COMPACT_ATOMS: atom_id res chain seq x y z
N MET A 1 24.09 -28.14 1.35
CA MET A 1 23.79 -28.07 -0.10
C MET A 1 22.49 -27.28 -0.24
N PHE A 2 22.56 -25.99 -0.61
CA PHE A 2 21.36 -25.14 -0.71
C PHE A 2 20.68 -25.38 -2.07
N SER A 3 19.45 -25.90 -2.04
CA SER A 3 18.63 -26.10 -3.24
C SER A 3 17.98 -24.77 -3.62
N ILE A 4 18.51 -24.11 -4.65
CA ILE A 4 17.98 -22.84 -5.14
C ILE A 4 16.74 -23.13 -6.00
N PRO A 5 15.59 -22.49 -5.74
CA PRO A 5 14.36 -22.72 -6.50
C PRO A 5 14.55 -22.34 -7.98
N PRO A 6 13.91 -23.08 -8.91
CA PRO A 6 14.13 -22.92 -10.35
C PRO A 6 13.81 -21.51 -10.87
N SER A 7 12.89 -20.80 -10.18
CA SER A 7 12.53 -19.41 -10.47
C SER A 7 13.68 -18.45 -10.22
N VAL A 8 14.43 -18.63 -9.12
CA VAL A 8 15.59 -17.79 -8.77
C VAL A 8 16.75 -18.09 -9.72
N ARG A 9 16.95 -19.35 -10.10
CA ARG A 9 17.94 -19.72 -11.12
C ARG A 9 17.65 -19.02 -12.46
N ARG A 10 16.38 -18.99 -12.91
CA ARG A 10 15.99 -18.30 -14.15
C ARG A 10 16.24 -16.79 -14.08
N LEU A 11 15.93 -16.17 -12.94
CA LEU A 11 16.13 -14.73 -12.72
C LEU A 11 17.61 -14.34 -12.74
N VAL A 12 18.47 -15.14 -12.10
CA VAL A 12 19.93 -14.95 -12.12
C VAL A 12 20.49 -15.11 -13.53
N PHE A 13 20.03 -16.11 -14.28
CA PHE A 13 20.44 -16.27 -15.70
C PHE A 13 20.00 -15.07 -16.54
N LEU A 14 18.77 -14.56 -16.39
CA LEU A 14 18.30 -13.40 -17.15
C LEU A 14 19.11 -12.13 -16.85
N PHE A 15 19.48 -11.91 -15.59
CA PHE A 15 20.33 -10.77 -15.21
C PHE A 15 21.76 -10.86 -15.76
N LEU A 16 22.34 -12.07 -15.79
CA LEU A 16 23.69 -12.27 -16.35
C LEU A 16 23.74 -12.13 -17.88
N ILE A 17 22.66 -12.48 -18.59
CA ILE A 17 22.60 -12.38 -20.06
C ILE A 17 22.29 -10.94 -20.51
N ALA A 18 21.59 -10.14 -19.70
CA ALA A 18 21.21 -8.76 -20.02
C ALA A 18 22.31 -7.71 -19.71
N ALA A 19 23.41 -8.10 -19.06
CA ALA A 19 24.44 -7.17 -18.58
C ALA A 19 25.47 -6.65 -19.62
N PRO A 20 25.70 -7.20 -20.83
CA PRO A 20 26.78 -6.71 -21.70
C PRO A 20 26.28 -5.81 -22.84
N LEU A 21 25.43 -4.81 -22.56
CA LEU A 21 25.02 -3.81 -23.57
C LEU A 21 25.13 -2.35 -23.10
N LEU A 22 25.91 -2.07 -22.04
CA LEU A 22 26.07 -0.71 -21.51
C LEU A 22 27.53 -0.21 -21.51
N SER A 23 28.30 -0.53 -22.55
CA SER A 23 29.70 -0.11 -22.62
C SER A 23 30.19 0.22 -24.04
N ILE A 24 29.57 1.20 -24.71
CA ILE A 24 30.17 1.99 -25.83
C ILE A 24 29.35 3.30 -25.84
N VAL A 25 29.83 4.53 -25.64
CA VAL A 25 30.81 5.31 -26.42
C VAL A 25 31.24 6.52 -25.54
N LEU A 26 32.54 6.72 -25.36
CA LEU A 26 33.15 8.00 -24.97
C LEU A 26 33.74 8.63 -26.23
N PRO A 27 33.43 9.89 -26.59
CA PRO A 27 34.24 10.65 -27.54
C PRO A 27 35.25 11.53 -26.80
N VAL A 28 36.53 11.29 -27.12
CA VAL A 28 37.69 12.12 -26.80
C VAL A 28 37.94 13.11 -27.95
N ALA A 29 38.39 14.31 -27.58
CA ALA A 29 39.00 15.39 -28.39
C ALA A 29 38.01 16.16 -29.32
N ALA A 30 38.15 17.47 -29.54
CA ALA A 30 39.28 18.38 -29.38
C ALA A 30 38.77 19.81 -29.14
N ALA A 31 39.55 20.61 -28.41
CA ALA A 31 39.41 22.06 -28.39
C ALA A 31 40.03 22.68 -29.65
N PRO A 32 39.45 23.74 -30.22
CA PRO A 32 40.20 24.74 -30.96
C PRO A 32 40.35 26.01 -30.10
N ALA A 33 41.61 26.38 -29.88
CA ALA A 33 41.99 27.73 -29.54
C ALA A 33 41.62 28.66 -30.71
N GLY A 34 40.97 29.78 -30.41
CA GLY A 34 40.61 30.81 -31.38
C GLY A 34 40.02 32.00 -30.64
N VAL A 35 40.91 32.87 -30.15
CA VAL A 35 40.57 34.15 -29.54
C VAL A 35 40.47 35.17 -30.68
N ASP A 36 39.26 35.64 -30.97
CA ASP A 36 39.03 36.85 -31.76
C ASP A 36 38.17 37.85 -30.94
N PRO A 37 38.53 39.14 -30.91
CA PRO A 37 37.86 40.16 -30.10
C PRO A 37 36.46 40.54 -30.63
N PRO A 38 35.57 41.09 -29.77
CA PRO A 38 34.18 41.33 -30.12
C PRO A 38 34.05 42.49 -31.12
N SER A 39 33.75 42.16 -32.37
CA SER A 39 33.35 43.14 -33.37
C SER A 39 31.87 43.53 -33.18
N LYS A 40 31.66 44.81 -32.83
CA LYS A 40 30.46 45.64 -33.00
C LYS A 40 29.09 44.95 -32.82
N LEU A 41 28.43 45.27 -31.71
CA LEU A 41 26.99 45.10 -31.49
C LEU A 41 26.20 45.70 -32.67
N GLN A 42 25.66 44.87 -33.54
CA GLN A 42 24.68 45.29 -34.55
C GLN A 42 23.27 45.10 -34.00
N PRO A 43 22.36 46.08 -34.18
CA PRO A 43 20.95 45.94 -33.81
C PRO A 43 20.31 44.80 -34.62
N ARG A 44 19.76 43.80 -33.93
CA ARG A 44 18.99 42.72 -34.55
C ARG A 44 17.66 43.29 -35.05
N ALA A 45 17.37 43.12 -36.35
CA ALA A 45 16.07 43.49 -36.92
C ALA A 45 14.93 42.68 -36.27
N PRO A 46 13.73 43.26 -36.09
CA PRO A 46 12.60 42.56 -35.48
C PRO A 46 12.17 41.41 -36.39
N GLN A 47 12.24 40.19 -35.87
CA GLN A 47 11.75 39.00 -36.57
C GLN A 47 10.23 38.90 -36.36
N PRO A 48 9.40 38.84 -37.42
CA PRO A 48 7.97 38.67 -37.28
C PRO A 48 7.66 37.32 -36.63
N SER A 49 6.91 37.34 -35.53
CA SER A 49 6.55 36.11 -34.81
C SER A 49 5.66 35.24 -35.70
N ARG A 50 6.09 34.01 -35.98
CA ARG A 50 5.20 32.96 -36.50
C ARG A 50 4.28 32.48 -35.37
N ARG A 51 3.32 33.33 -34.97
CA ARG A 51 2.25 32.98 -34.03
C ARG A 51 0.87 33.27 -34.63
N MET A 52 0.69 32.92 -35.90
CA MET A 52 -0.62 32.69 -36.49
C MET A 52 -0.55 31.34 -37.19
N GLY A 53 -1.22 30.34 -36.62
CA GLY A 53 -1.33 28.99 -37.22
C GLY A 53 -0.75 27.83 -36.42
N ALA A 54 -0.21 28.05 -35.21
CA ALA A 54 0.01 26.95 -34.28
C ALA A 54 -1.37 26.46 -33.81
N THR A 55 -1.88 25.43 -34.49
CA THR A 55 -3.00 24.61 -34.07
C THR A 55 -2.93 24.42 -32.56
N LYS A 56 -4.01 24.78 -31.85
CA LYS A 56 -4.11 24.58 -30.40
C LYS A 56 -3.70 23.14 -30.15
N ARG A 57 -2.52 22.93 -29.56
CA ARG A 57 -2.11 21.62 -29.05
C ARG A 57 -3.22 21.26 -28.09
N SER A 58 -4.11 20.36 -28.51
CA SER A 58 -5.08 19.68 -27.68
C SER A 58 -4.23 19.00 -26.62
N LYS A 59 -3.99 19.73 -25.53
CA LYS A 59 -3.37 19.20 -24.33
C LYS A 59 -4.36 18.15 -23.92
N LYS A 60 -4.06 16.89 -24.28
CA LYS A 60 -4.77 15.71 -23.81
C LYS A 60 -4.91 15.95 -22.31
N ILE A 61 -6.13 16.26 -21.88
CA ILE A 61 -6.44 16.36 -20.46
C ILE A 61 -6.33 14.91 -20.02
N GLU A 62 -5.12 14.50 -19.65
CA GLU A 62 -4.97 13.28 -18.90
C GLU A 62 -5.86 13.47 -17.67
N PRO A 63 -6.72 12.48 -17.37
CA PRO A 63 -7.54 12.55 -16.17
C PRO A 63 -6.58 12.83 -15.02
N LEU A 64 -6.80 13.94 -14.30
CA LEU A 64 -5.98 14.30 -13.16
C LEU A 64 -5.88 13.05 -12.28
N LYS A 65 -4.69 12.44 -12.22
CA LYS A 65 -4.36 11.54 -11.13
C LYS A 65 -4.79 12.27 -9.86
N LYS A 66 -5.69 11.66 -9.07
CA LYS A 66 -6.03 12.14 -7.72
C LYS A 66 -4.68 12.51 -7.08
N LYS A 67 -4.52 13.80 -6.76
CA LYS A 67 -3.27 14.28 -6.18
C LYS A 67 -3.25 13.75 -4.75
N ASP A 68 -2.26 12.94 -4.42
CA ASP A 68 -2.06 12.45 -3.06
C ASP A 68 -1.50 13.59 -2.21
N TYR A 69 -2.39 14.44 -1.70
CA TYR A 69 -2.05 15.60 -0.87
C TYR A 69 -1.38 15.19 0.46
N SER A 70 -1.56 13.93 0.88
CA SER A 70 -0.97 13.35 2.08
C SER A 70 0.53 13.59 2.22
N SER A 71 1.29 13.49 1.12
CA SER A 71 2.73 13.73 1.10
C SER A 71 3.15 15.17 1.44
N PHE A 72 2.24 16.14 1.28
CA PHE A 72 2.47 17.54 1.63
C PHE A 72 1.95 17.89 3.03
N LEU A 73 0.94 17.16 3.50
CA LEU A 73 0.28 17.39 4.78
C LEU A 73 0.99 16.69 5.93
N CYS A 74 1.58 15.52 5.66
CA CYS A 74 2.13 14.64 6.68
C CYS A 74 3.60 14.28 6.40
N PRO A 75 4.48 14.33 7.42
CA PRO A 75 5.87 13.91 7.29
C PRO A 75 6.00 12.37 7.32
N GLY A 76 7.17 11.86 6.93
CA GLY A 76 7.55 10.46 7.18
C GLY A 76 6.82 9.40 6.35
N GLY A 77 6.11 9.80 5.28
CA GLY A 77 5.35 8.85 4.44
C GLY A 77 4.02 8.40 5.05
N SER A 78 3.60 9.03 6.16
CA SER A 78 2.26 8.85 6.72
C SER A 78 1.19 9.45 5.81
N VAL A 79 -0.03 8.94 5.95
CA VAL A 79 -1.18 9.34 5.14
C VAL A 79 -2.06 10.28 5.94
N ALA A 80 -2.49 11.39 5.32
CA ALA A 80 -3.46 12.28 5.92
C ALA A 80 -4.85 11.63 5.87
N CYS A 81 -5.36 11.24 7.03
CA CYS A 81 -6.71 10.74 7.20
C CYS A 81 -7.60 11.85 7.77
N PRO A 82 -8.77 12.12 7.16
CA PRO A 82 -9.67 13.15 7.67
C PRO A 82 -10.29 12.73 9.00
N ILE A 83 -10.47 13.68 9.91
CA ILE A 83 -11.12 13.45 11.21
C ILE A 83 -12.60 13.81 11.06
N PRO A 84 -13.53 12.85 10.93
CA PRO A 84 -14.94 13.16 10.87
C PRO A 84 -15.43 13.62 12.25
N GLY A 85 -16.29 14.63 12.27
CA GLY A 85 -16.91 15.13 13.51
C GLY A 85 -18.04 14.25 14.06
N ASP A 86 -18.55 13.32 13.24
CA ASP A 86 -19.67 12.41 13.55
C ASP A 86 -19.31 10.96 13.14
N GLU A 87 -20.09 9.98 13.62
CA GLU A 87 -19.96 8.54 13.34
C GLU A 87 -19.71 8.25 11.84
N VAL A 88 -18.71 7.40 11.53
CA VAL A 88 -18.38 7.00 10.15
C VAL A 88 -19.54 6.19 9.55
N SER A 89 -20.37 6.85 8.75
CA SER A 89 -21.47 6.24 8.00
C SER A 89 -21.17 6.25 6.49
N PRO A 90 -21.72 5.31 5.69
CA PRO A 90 -21.45 5.26 4.26
C PRO A 90 -21.81 6.56 3.52
N SER A 91 -22.86 7.25 3.95
CA SER A 91 -23.24 8.56 3.41
C SER A 91 -22.25 9.67 3.75
N SER A 92 -21.67 9.64 4.97
CA SER A 92 -20.65 10.60 5.38
C SER A 92 -19.34 10.41 4.61
N VAL A 93 -18.95 9.17 4.31
CA VAL A 93 -17.76 8.85 3.51
C VAL A 93 -17.88 9.46 2.11
N GLU A 94 -19.01 9.25 1.42
CA GLU A 94 -19.21 9.82 0.09
C GLU A 94 -19.23 11.36 0.08
N ALA A 95 -19.81 11.97 1.11
CA ALA A 95 -19.83 13.43 1.25
C ALA A 95 -18.43 13.98 1.50
N LEU A 96 -17.62 13.26 2.28
CA LEU A 96 -16.24 13.62 2.62
C LEU A 96 -15.33 13.49 1.40
N GLU A 97 -15.41 12.39 0.66
CA GLU A 97 -14.65 12.23 -0.58
C GLU A 97 -14.95 13.33 -1.60
N LYS A 98 -16.22 13.77 -1.68
CA LYS A 98 -16.65 14.87 -2.55
C LYS A 98 -16.25 16.23 -2.03
N SER A 99 -15.98 16.40 -0.73
CA SER A 99 -15.57 17.69 -0.15
C SER A 99 -14.06 17.91 -0.20
N LEU A 100 -13.26 16.83 -0.22
CA LEU A 100 -11.79 16.86 -0.22
C LEU A 100 -11.19 17.08 -1.64
N ASN A 101 -11.61 18.12 -2.36
CA ASN A 101 -11.08 18.44 -3.69
C ASN A 101 -9.84 19.35 -3.65
N SER A 102 -9.67 20.11 -2.56
CA SER A 102 -8.61 21.09 -2.40
C SER A 102 -7.90 20.93 -1.06
N LEU A 103 -6.63 21.31 -1.02
CA LEU A 103 -5.83 21.40 0.21
C LEU A 103 -6.48 22.32 1.26
N ALA A 104 -7.21 23.36 0.83
CA ALA A 104 -7.98 24.20 1.76
C ALA A 104 -9.13 23.45 2.45
N ASP A 105 -9.70 22.42 1.82
CA ASP A 105 -10.80 21.66 2.39
C ASP A 105 -10.29 20.65 3.42
N TRP A 106 -9.10 20.07 3.20
CA TRP A 106 -8.39 19.27 4.20
C TRP A 106 -8.17 20.05 5.51
N PHE A 107 -7.80 21.33 5.43
CA PHE A 107 -7.65 22.18 6.62
C PHE A 107 -8.97 22.56 7.31
N LYS A 108 -10.10 22.55 6.60
CA LYS A 108 -11.42 22.83 7.20
C LYS A 108 -11.98 21.62 7.93
N VAL A 109 -11.84 20.44 7.33
CA VAL A 109 -12.29 19.17 7.91
C VAL A 109 -11.40 18.79 9.10
N GLY A 110 -10.10 19.08 9.00
CA GLY A 110 -9.10 18.55 9.92
C GLY A 110 -8.65 17.17 9.47
N PHE A 111 -7.38 16.87 9.72
CA PHE A 111 -6.78 15.60 9.36
C PHE A 111 -5.75 15.21 10.42
N GLU A 112 -5.56 13.90 10.55
CA GLU A 112 -4.49 13.29 11.31
C GLU A 112 -3.56 12.53 10.38
N CYS A 113 -2.30 12.45 10.76
CA CYS A 113 -1.29 11.72 10.01
C CYS A 113 -1.17 10.31 10.59
N VAL A 114 -1.53 9.32 9.78
CA VAL A 114 -1.62 7.92 10.20
C VAL A 114 -0.69 7.04 9.37
N GLU A 115 -0.02 6.12 10.04
CA GLU A 115 0.77 5.07 9.39
C GLU A 115 -0.13 3.88 9.07
N LEU A 116 -0.64 3.80 7.84
CA LEU A 116 -1.59 2.76 7.44
C LEU A 116 -1.03 1.33 7.51
N GLU A 117 0.29 1.18 7.61
CA GLU A 117 0.96 -0.11 7.67
C GLU A 117 0.95 -0.75 9.06
N THR A 118 0.78 0.06 10.10
CA THR A 118 0.97 -0.31 11.52
C THR A 118 -0.18 0.16 12.41
N GLU A 119 -0.97 1.13 11.98
CA GLU A 119 -2.10 1.66 12.75
C GLU A 119 -3.24 0.66 12.85
N LEU A 120 -3.72 0.43 14.08
CA LEU A 120 -4.73 -0.60 14.36
C LEU A 120 -6.13 -0.20 13.85
N ASN A 121 -6.47 1.09 13.99
CA ASN A 121 -7.83 1.60 13.76
C ASN A 121 -8.04 2.12 12.32
N SER A 122 -6.98 2.14 11.51
CA SER A 122 -6.99 2.57 10.11
C SER A 122 -5.99 1.76 9.31
N CYS A 123 -6.02 0.44 9.51
CA CYS A 123 -5.10 -0.46 8.85
C CYS A 123 -5.41 -0.54 7.35
N GLY A 124 -4.38 -0.39 6.52
CA GLY A 124 -4.48 -0.47 5.07
C GLY A 124 -5.14 0.73 4.38
N GLY A 125 -5.69 1.69 5.14
CA GLY A 125 -6.44 2.82 4.59
C GLY A 125 -7.05 3.70 5.66
N CYS A 126 -7.47 4.91 5.31
CA CYS A 126 -8.21 5.76 6.23
C CYS A 126 -9.60 5.19 6.47
N LEU A 127 -9.94 4.89 7.72
CA LEU A 127 -11.26 4.38 8.12
C LEU A 127 -12.38 5.37 7.76
N ALA A 128 -12.14 6.68 7.97
CA ALA A 128 -13.08 7.75 7.66
C ALA A 128 -13.36 7.92 6.16
N LEU A 129 -12.52 7.36 5.29
CA LEU A 129 -12.73 7.32 3.84
C LEU A 129 -13.29 5.96 3.38
N GLY A 130 -13.60 5.05 4.31
CA GLY A 130 -14.05 3.69 4.01
C GLY A 130 -13.00 2.82 3.32
N SER A 131 -11.74 3.26 3.31
CA SER A 131 -10.64 2.60 2.60
C SER A 131 -9.81 1.66 3.48
N GLY A 132 -9.90 1.82 4.81
CA GLY A 132 -9.24 0.95 5.78
C GLY A 132 -10.22 0.27 6.71
N GLN A 133 -9.67 -0.49 7.65
CA GLN A 133 -10.45 -1.23 8.64
C GLN A 133 -9.87 -1.06 10.04
N ASP A 134 -10.74 -1.16 11.04
CA ASP A 134 -10.37 -1.21 12.45
C ASP A 134 -10.23 -2.67 12.88
N CYS A 135 -9.03 -3.04 13.26
CA CYS A 135 -8.67 -4.42 13.54
C CYS A 135 -8.85 -4.80 15.00
N ALA A 136 -9.14 -3.82 15.87
CA ALA A 136 -9.64 -4.08 17.21
C ALA A 136 -11.06 -4.68 17.18
N LEU A 137 -11.81 -4.49 16.10
CA LEU A 137 -13.20 -4.94 15.97
C LEU A 137 -13.36 -6.35 15.38
N ILE A 138 -12.26 -7.09 15.15
CA ILE A 138 -12.33 -8.47 14.66
C ILE A 138 -13.03 -9.35 15.70
N GLU A 139 -14.13 -9.98 15.29
CA GLU A 139 -14.95 -10.78 16.18
C GLU A 139 -14.18 -11.94 16.82
N ASN A 140 -14.40 -12.13 18.12
CA ASN A 140 -13.79 -13.19 18.93
C ASN A 140 -12.26 -13.12 19.05
N ALA A 141 -11.63 -12.10 18.48
CA ALA A 141 -10.20 -11.84 18.64
C ALA A 141 -9.93 -11.15 19.98
N ARG A 142 -8.91 -11.64 20.68
CA ARG A 142 -8.44 -11.06 21.95
C ARG A 142 -7.29 -10.08 21.71
N THR A 143 -6.45 -10.35 20.72
CA THR A 143 -5.31 -9.50 20.38
C THR A 143 -5.12 -9.51 18.88
N THR A 144 -5.07 -8.31 18.32
CA THR A 144 -4.95 -8.06 16.89
C THR A 144 -3.88 -7.00 16.64
N GLY A 145 -3.43 -6.89 15.40
CA GLY A 145 -2.50 -5.86 14.95
C GLY A 145 -2.65 -5.58 13.47
N CYS A 146 -2.05 -4.48 13.05
CA CYS A 146 -1.85 -4.15 11.64
C CYS A 146 -0.39 -4.44 11.28
N GLU A 147 -0.17 -5.26 10.26
CA GLU A 147 1.15 -5.54 9.71
C GLU A 147 1.10 -5.35 8.19
N ASN A 148 1.95 -4.47 7.65
CA ASN A 148 2.02 -4.16 6.22
C ASN A 148 0.65 -3.80 5.62
N GLY A 149 -0.19 -3.10 6.37
CA GLY A 149 -1.52 -2.65 5.93
C GLY A 149 -2.56 -3.77 5.86
N SER A 150 -2.29 -4.91 6.50
CA SER A 150 -3.23 -6.03 6.64
C SER A 150 -3.39 -6.42 8.09
N CYS A 151 -4.58 -6.87 8.46
CA CYS A 151 -4.84 -7.20 9.85
C CYS A 151 -4.55 -8.64 10.20
N GLN A 152 -3.96 -8.76 11.38
CA GLN A 152 -3.40 -9.99 11.88
C GLN A 152 -3.99 -10.27 13.24
N VAL A 153 -4.51 -11.47 13.40
CA VAL A 153 -5.03 -11.98 14.65
C VAL A 153 -3.92 -12.79 15.33
N TYR A 154 -3.53 -12.37 16.53
CA TYR A 154 -2.50 -13.05 17.32
C TYR A 154 -3.10 -14.01 18.33
N SER A 155 -4.27 -13.70 18.88
CA SER A 155 -4.97 -14.59 19.82
C SER A 155 -6.48 -14.40 19.78
N CYS A 156 -7.20 -15.47 20.15
CA CYS A 156 -8.66 -15.50 20.23
C CYS A 156 -9.14 -15.69 21.67
N PHE A 157 -10.40 -15.36 21.94
CA PHE A 157 -11.06 -15.73 23.19
C PHE A 157 -11.27 -17.25 23.30
N ASP A 158 -11.56 -17.71 24.52
CA ASP A 158 -11.79 -19.12 24.82
C ASP A 158 -12.95 -19.69 23.97
N GLY A 159 -12.76 -20.92 23.49
CA GLY A 159 -13.69 -21.56 22.55
C GLY A 159 -13.45 -21.22 21.07
N TYR A 160 -12.52 -20.31 20.77
CA TYR A 160 -12.08 -19.97 19.42
C TYR A 160 -10.60 -20.30 19.18
N VAL A 161 -10.22 -20.41 17.92
CA VAL A 161 -8.84 -20.63 17.46
C VAL A 161 -8.56 -19.69 16.27
N VAL A 162 -7.32 -19.23 16.15
CA VAL A 162 -6.90 -18.36 15.05
C VAL A 162 -7.03 -19.13 13.74
N SER A 163 -7.62 -18.50 12.73
CA SER A 163 -7.75 -19.08 11.40
C SER A 163 -6.37 -19.30 10.73
N PRO A 164 -6.24 -20.21 9.75
CA PRO A 164 -4.95 -20.48 9.11
C PRO A 164 -4.35 -19.26 8.40
N ASP A 165 -5.19 -18.36 7.91
CA ASP A 165 -4.83 -17.10 7.27
C ASP A 165 -4.63 -15.94 8.27
N ARG A 166 -4.88 -16.18 9.57
CA ARG A 166 -4.73 -15.20 10.68
C ARG A 166 -5.58 -13.94 10.56
N THR A 167 -6.65 -13.98 9.78
CA THR A 167 -7.55 -12.83 9.59
C THR A 167 -8.75 -12.88 10.54
N SER A 168 -9.03 -14.04 11.15
CA SER A 168 -10.24 -14.25 11.96
C SER A 168 -10.04 -15.28 13.07
N CYS A 169 -11.03 -15.34 13.97
CA CYS A 169 -11.14 -16.35 15.01
C CYS A 169 -12.32 -17.28 14.70
N VAL A 170 -12.04 -18.58 14.54
CA VAL A 170 -13.06 -19.60 14.23
C VAL A 170 -13.31 -20.49 15.43
N LYS A 171 -14.54 -21.01 15.57
CA LYS A 171 -14.91 -21.83 16.72
C LYS A 171 -14.11 -23.13 16.75
N ARG A 172 -13.60 -23.50 17.92
CA ARG A 172 -12.88 -24.78 18.11
C ARG A 172 -13.82 -25.94 17.77
N GLY A 173 -13.44 -26.78 16.81
CA GLY A 173 -14.21 -27.95 16.39
C GLY A 173 -15.16 -27.75 15.20
N SER A 174 -15.20 -26.56 14.57
CA SER A 174 -15.87 -26.42 13.26
C SER A 174 -14.93 -26.84 12.14
N THR A 175 -14.73 -28.15 11.99
CA THR A 175 -13.86 -28.73 10.94
C THR A 175 -14.60 -28.89 9.61
N ILE A 176 -14.31 -28.02 8.63
CA ILE A 176 -14.01 -28.37 7.22
C ILE A 176 -13.11 -27.25 6.61
N PRO A 177 -11.95 -27.52 5.99
CA PRO A 177 -10.92 -28.50 6.31
C PRO A 177 -9.51 -27.86 6.39
N ALA A 178 -8.70 -28.31 7.36
CA ALA A 178 -7.25 -28.40 7.19
C ALA A 178 -6.90 -29.89 7.22
N THR A 179 -6.57 -30.50 6.09
CA THR A 179 -6.11 -31.91 6.02
C THR A 179 -5.18 -32.11 4.81
N PRO A 180 -4.18 -33.04 4.86
CA PRO A 180 -4.27 -34.36 5.47
C PRO A 180 -3.22 -34.73 6.53
N VAL A 181 -3.75 -35.31 7.61
CA VAL A 181 -3.33 -36.52 8.36
C VAL A 181 -1.96 -37.10 7.99
N THR A 182 -1.04 -37.11 8.97
CA THR A 182 -0.14 -38.26 9.16
C THR A 182 -0.47 -38.87 10.51
N ALA A 183 -0.68 -40.19 10.48
CA ALA A 183 -1.27 -41.00 11.53
C ALA A 183 -0.58 -40.87 12.90
N VAL A 184 -1.38 -40.66 13.95
CA VAL A 184 -1.14 -41.29 15.24
C VAL A 184 -2.47 -41.87 15.69
N ASN A 185 -2.51 -43.20 15.81
CA ASN A 185 -3.59 -43.96 16.41
C ASN A 185 -3.99 -43.33 17.76
N VAL A 186 -5.27 -43.02 17.93
CA VAL A 186 -5.91 -42.83 19.24
C VAL A 186 -7.01 -43.87 19.34
N GLU A 187 -6.60 -45.12 19.29
CA GLU A 187 -7.27 -46.19 20.01
C GLU A 187 -6.38 -46.44 21.22
N GLU A 188 -6.97 -46.49 22.41
CA GLU A 188 -6.34 -46.57 23.74
C GLU A 188 -6.19 -45.18 24.43
N PHE A 189 -6.63 -45.09 25.70
CA PHE A 189 -6.90 -43.90 26.54
C PHE A 189 -8.28 -43.24 26.30
N VAL A 190 -9.34 -43.44 27.10
CA VAL A 190 -9.53 -44.07 28.42
C VAL A 190 -11.00 -44.49 28.47
N ALA A 191 -11.23 -45.75 28.80
CA ALA A 191 -12.54 -46.27 29.19
C ALA A 191 -12.91 -45.81 30.60
N ASP A 192 -14.23 -45.71 30.84
CA ASP A 192 -14.91 -45.89 32.12
C ASP A 192 -14.58 -44.89 33.25
N ASP A 193 -15.51 -43.95 33.49
CA ASP A 193 -16.17 -43.89 34.81
C ASP A 193 -17.49 -43.11 34.67
N GLN A 194 -18.57 -43.88 34.47
CA GLN A 194 -19.93 -43.39 34.59
C GLN A 194 -20.48 -43.88 35.92
N LEU A 195 -20.50 -43.01 36.94
CA LEU A 195 -21.31 -43.24 38.13
C LEU A 195 -22.24 -42.05 38.41
N PRO A 196 -23.57 -42.27 38.35
CA PRO A 196 -24.55 -41.32 38.87
C PRO A 196 -24.80 -41.60 40.36
N PHE A 197 -24.69 -40.59 41.20
CA PHE A 197 -25.27 -40.63 42.55
C PHE A 197 -26.50 -39.73 42.61
N GLY A 198 -27.66 -40.36 42.55
CA GLY A 198 -28.90 -39.87 43.12
C GLY A 198 -29.41 -40.91 44.11
N GLN A 199 -29.42 -40.55 45.39
CA GLN A 199 -30.40 -40.90 46.43
C GLN A 199 -30.11 -40.06 47.68
#